data_AF-A0A355AKA0-F1
#
_entry.id   AF-A0A355AKA0-F1
#
_cell.length_a   1.000
_cell.length_b   1.000
_cell.length_c   1.000
_cell.angle_alpha   90.00
_cell.angle_beta   90.00
_cell.angle_gamma   90.00
#
_symmetry.space_group_name_H-M   'P 1'
#
loop_
_entity.id
_entity.type
_entity.pdbx_description
1 polymer ?
#
loop_
_entity_poly.entity_id
_entity_poly.type
_entity_poly.pdbx_seq_one_letter_code
_entity_poly.pdbx_strand_id
1 'polypeptide(L)'
;DADGDGFPEGVTLVVEPRDADERLVTTAGDIYVAAYEPTATAQQADLGRQFAEWTIPAAKAHQHFRRTSRARGLHFVLPWPTSAPATTPIRIAVRLTQFDGSTIETEAIAKLDSTSEKNQ
;
A
#
# COMPACT_ATOMS: atom_id res chain seq x y z
N ASP A 1 0.25 -21.53 -12.88
CA ASP A 1 1.39 -21.14 -13.72
C ASP A 1 1.92 -19.85 -13.18
N ALA A 2 2.99 -19.94 -12.40
CA ALA A 2 3.66 -18.83 -11.76
C ALA A 2 5.13 -18.99 -12.16
N ASP A 3 5.64 -18.08 -12.96
CA ASP A 3 7.07 -18.04 -13.32
C ASP A 3 7.81 -17.53 -12.08
N GLY A 4 7.96 -18.42 -11.11
CA GLY A 4 8.44 -18.17 -9.75
C GLY A 4 9.93 -17.90 -9.71
N ASP A 5 10.32 -16.65 -9.87
CA ASP A 5 11.65 -16.15 -9.52
C ASP A 5 11.85 -16.03 -8.00
N GLY A 6 10.79 -16.24 -7.20
CA GLY A 6 10.80 -16.17 -5.74
C GLY A 6 10.74 -14.75 -5.18
N PHE A 7 10.59 -13.73 -6.04
CA PHE A 7 10.36 -12.36 -5.64
C PHE A 7 8.86 -12.05 -5.63
N PRO A 8 8.38 -11.23 -4.68
CA PRO A 8 6.99 -10.79 -4.70
C PRO A 8 6.73 -9.94 -5.95
N GLU A 9 5.65 -10.26 -6.68
CA GLU A 9 5.24 -9.55 -7.91
C GLU A 9 4.62 -8.17 -7.63
N GLY A 10 4.42 -7.81 -6.37
CA GLY A 10 3.83 -6.54 -5.96
C GLY A 10 3.72 -6.36 -4.45
N VAL A 11 2.94 -5.34 -4.06
CA VAL A 11 2.58 -5.05 -2.67
C VAL A 11 1.15 -5.49 -2.40
N THR A 12 0.91 -6.17 -1.28
CA THR A 12 -0.43 -6.30 -0.71
C THR A 12 -0.63 -5.18 0.31
N LEU A 13 -1.63 -4.32 0.09
CA LEU A 13 -1.93 -3.17 0.93
C LEU A 13 -3.33 -3.28 1.53
N VAL A 14 -3.43 -3.05 2.83
CA VAL A 14 -4.70 -2.84 3.52
C VAL A 14 -4.75 -1.39 4.01
N VAL A 15 -5.78 -0.65 3.60
CA VAL A 15 -6.06 0.70 4.09
C VAL A 15 -7.31 0.65 4.96
N GLU A 16 -7.25 1.22 6.16
CA GLU A 16 -8.39 1.36 7.08
C GLU A 16 -8.82 2.83 7.20
N PRO A 17 -9.68 3.34 6.30
CA PRO A 17 -10.15 4.72 6.39
C PRO A 17 -11.09 4.87 7.58
N ARG A 18 -10.84 5.89 8.40
CA ARG A 18 -11.63 6.20 9.59
C ARG A 18 -12.15 7.63 9.53
N ASP A 19 -13.39 7.83 9.99
CA ASP A 19 -13.93 9.17 10.22
C ASP A 19 -13.41 9.76 11.55
N ALA A 20 -13.86 10.97 11.88
CA ALA A 20 -13.47 11.66 13.11
C ALA A 20 -13.92 10.93 14.40
N ASP A 21 -14.87 10.00 14.31
CA ASP A 21 -15.33 9.15 15.42
C ASP A 21 -14.59 7.79 15.45
N GLU A 22 -13.48 7.66 14.70
CA GLU A 22 -12.69 6.44 14.49
C GLU A 22 -13.43 5.27 13.84
N ARG A 23 -14.61 5.53 13.26
CA ARG A 23 -15.42 4.48 12.63
C ARG A 23 -14.86 4.18 11.24
N LEU A 24 -14.80 2.89 10.91
CA LEU A 24 -14.40 2.45 9.57
C LEU A 24 -15.45 2.87 8.55
N VAL A 25 -15.04 3.69 7.59
CA VAL A 25 -15.92 4.22 6.53
C VAL A 25 -15.52 3.65 5.16
N THR A 26 -16.50 3.56 4.26
CA THR A 26 -16.21 3.38 2.84
C THR A 26 -15.62 4.70 2.32
N THR A 27 -14.52 4.62 1.57
CA THR A 27 -13.65 5.76 1.21
C THR A 27 -14.40 6.96 0.59
N ALA A 28 -13.91 8.18 0.83
CA ALA A 28 -14.53 9.43 0.34
C ALA A 28 -13.81 10.09 -0.87
N GLY A 29 -12.73 9.49 -1.40
CA GLY A 29 -12.04 9.99 -2.59
C GLY A 29 -10.85 9.13 -3.04
N ASP A 30 -10.05 9.67 -3.97
CA ASP A 30 -8.97 8.94 -4.61
C ASP A 30 -7.83 8.60 -3.64
N ILE A 31 -7.25 7.42 -3.81
CA ILE A 31 -6.10 6.96 -3.02
C ILE A 31 -4.87 6.97 -3.89
N TYR A 32 -3.85 7.70 -3.45
CA TYR A 32 -2.51 7.66 -4.00
C TYR A 32 -1.61 6.82 -3.10
N VAL A 33 -0.84 5.93 -3.70
CA VAL A 33 0.14 5.09 -3.01
C VAL A 33 1.48 5.27 -3.69
N ALA A 34 2.53 5.51 -2.92
CA ALA A 34 3.90 5.58 -3.42
C ALA A 34 4.82 4.67 -2.60
N ALA A 35 5.75 4.01 -3.27
CA ALA A 35 6.77 3.19 -2.64
C ALA A 35 8.15 3.80 -2.82
N TYR A 36 8.94 3.75 -1.74
CA TYR A 36 10.25 4.36 -1.65
C TYR A 36 11.29 3.34 -1.18
N GLU A 37 12.50 3.48 -1.72
CA GLU A 37 13.67 2.72 -1.28
C GLU A 37 14.03 3.07 0.17
N PRO A 38 14.54 2.11 0.95
CA PRO A 38 14.98 2.37 2.31
C PRO A 38 16.07 3.44 2.34
N THR A 39 15.93 4.42 3.23
CA THR A 39 17.00 5.36 3.55
C THR A 39 18.01 4.70 4.50
N ALA A 40 19.30 4.94 4.26
CA ALA A 40 20.39 4.39 5.09
C ALA A 40 20.40 4.94 6.53
N THR A 41 19.68 6.03 6.77
CA THR A 41 19.58 6.72 8.06
C THR A 41 18.11 6.85 8.45
N ALA A 42 17.70 6.13 9.49
CA ALA A 42 16.35 6.19 10.06
C ALA A 42 15.98 7.56 10.67
N GLN A 43 16.93 8.51 10.72
CA GLN A 43 16.81 9.81 11.38
C GLN A 43 16.36 10.97 10.47
N GLN A 44 16.10 10.76 9.18
CA GLN A 44 15.54 11.81 8.33
C GLN A 44 14.06 11.55 8.04
N ALA A 45 13.26 12.62 8.07
CA ALA A 45 11.92 12.71 7.50
C ALA A 45 11.91 12.53 5.96
N ASP A 46 12.95 11.91 5.42
CA ASP A 46 13.13 11.63 4.01
C ASP A 46 12.60 10.22 3.75
N LEU A 47 11.60 10.13 2.88
CA LEU A 47 11.01 8.89 2.42
C LEU A 47 12.00 8.05 1.62
N GLY A 48 13.06 8.67 1.08
CA GLY A 48 14.03 8.05 0.19
C GLY A 48 13.67 8.22 -1.28
N ARG A 49 14.28 7.43 -2.14
CA ARG A 49 14.01 7.47 -3.59
C ARG A 49 12.69 6.76 -3.89
N GLN A 50 11.72 7.49 -4.44
CA GLN A 50 10.51 6.88 -4.97
C GLN A 50 10.82 6.00 -6.18
N PHE A 51 10.30 4.78 -6.21
CA PHE A 51 10.52 3.85 -7.32
C PHE A 51 9.23 3.29 -7.93
N ALA A 52 8.08 3.46 -7.25
CA ALA A 52 6.77 3.06 -7.76
C ALA A 52 5.66 3.97 -7.24
N GLU A 53 4.57 4.07 -8.00
CA GLU A 53 3.35 4.75 -7.62
C GLU A 53 2.10 4.10 -8.22
N TRP A 54 0.98 4.26 -7.51
CA TRP A 54 -0.33 3.83 -7.94
C TRP A 54 -1.37 4.88 -7.59
N THR A 55 -2.27 5.16 -8.53
CA THR A 55 -3.48 5.94 -8.27
C THR A 55 -4.68 5.02 -8.36
N ILE A 56 -5.49 5.00 -7.30
CA ILE A 56 -6.69 4.19 -7.18
C ILE A 56 -7.88 5.14 -7.12
N PRO A 57 -8.65 5.26 -8.23
CA PRO A 57 -9.83 6.11 -8.25
C PRO A 57 -10.84 5.66 -7.19
N ALA A 58 -11.56 6.62 -6.60
CA ALA A 58 -12.53 6.36 -5.55
C ALA A 58 -13.52 5.25 -5.95
N ALA A 59 -14.07 5.31 -7.16
CA ALA A 59 -15.00 4.31 -7.68
C ALA A 59 -14.43 2.88 -7.66
N LYS A 60 -13.12 2.73 -7.93
CA LYS A 60 -12.42 1.45 -7.83
C LYS A 60 -12.19 1.09 -6.37
N ALA A 61 -11.70 2.01 -5.54
CA ALA A 61 -11.47 1.76 -4.11
C ALA A 61 -12.72 1.20 -3.41
N HIS A 62 -13.91 1.76 -3.70
CA HIS A 62 -15.18 1.27 -3.14
C HIS A 62 -15.44 -0.22 -3.38
N GLN A 63 -15.04 -0.75 -4.54
CA GLN A 63 -15.23 -2.17 -4.89
C GLN A 63 -14.33 -3.11 -4.10
N HIS A 64 -13.26 -2.58 -3.49
CA HIS A 64 -12.26 -3.33 -2.72
C HIS A 64 -12.51 -3.29 -1.20
N PHE A 65 -13.61 -2.69 -0.74
CA PHE A 65 -13.94 -2.59 0.68
C PHE A 65 -14.49 -3.90 1.24
N ARG A 66 -13.84 -4.43 2.28
CA ARG A 66 -14.23 -5.65 2.99
C ARG A 66 -14.69 -5.32 4.41
N ARG A 67 -15.98 -5.56 4.68
CA ARG A 67 -16.64 -5.27 5.98
C ARG A 67 -16.35 -6.28 7.10
N THR A 68 -16.04 -7.54 6.78
CA THR A 68 -16.09 -8.68 7.73
C THR A 68 -14.84 -9.58 7.80
N SER A 69 -13.68 -9.16 7.27
CA SER A 69 -12.42 -9.92 7.38
C SER A 69 -11.63 -9.60 8.66
N ARG A 70 -10.67 -10.48 9.05
CA ARG A 70 -9.73 -10.25 10.17
C ARG A 70 -8.93 -8.96 10.04
N ALA A 71 -8.67 -8.52 8.81
CA ALA A 71 -8.22 -7.17 8.45
C ALA A 71 -9.36 -6.48 7.70
N ARG A 72 -10.12 -5.60 8.36
CA ARG A 72 -11.26 -4.87 7.74
C ARG A 72 -10.69 -3.70 6.93
N GLY A 73 -11.42 -3.19 5.95
CA GLY A 73 -10.98 -2.02 5.16
C GLY A 73 -10.81 -2.32 3.67
N LEU A 74 -9.99 -1.54 2.99
CA LEU A 74 -9.75 -1.60 1.55
C LEU A 74 -8.55 -2.49 1.24
N HIS A 75 -8.74 -3.51 0.41
CA HIS A 75 -7.72 -4.52 0.10
C HIS A 75 -7.24 -4.37 -1.34
N PHE A 76 -5.96 -4.07 -1.51
CA PHE A 76 -5.34 -3.91 -2.81
C PHE A 76 -4.17 -4.87 -2.99
N VAL A 77 -4.09 -5.46 -4.17
CA VAL A 77 -2.86 -6.06 -4.70
C VAL A 77 -2.36 -5.07 -5.75
N LEU A 78 -1.15 -4.56 -5.55
CA LEU A 78 -0.53 -3.52 -6.34
C LEU A 78 0.72 -4.12 -7.02
N PRO A 79 0.58 -4.63 -8.26
CA PRO A 79 1.73 -5.13 -9.02
C PRO A 79 2.79 -4.05 -9.17
N TRP A 80 4.06 -4.42 -9.15
CA TRP A 80 5.13 -3.45 -9.40
C TRP A 80 4.96 -2.83 -10.80
N PRO A 81 4.93 -1.49 -10.93
CA PRO A 81 4.88 -0.84 -12.24
C PRO A 81 6.24 -0.94 -12.96
N THR A 82 7.30 -1.24 -12.21
CA THR A 82 8.68 -1.44 -12.65
C THR A 82 9.19 -2.76 -12.08
N SER A 83 10.50 -3.01 -12.11
CA SER A 83 11.09 -4.17 -11.44
C SER A 83 10.87 -4.13 -9.92
N ALA A 84 10.74 -5.30 -9.31
CA ALA A 84 10.71 -5.41 -7.85
C ALA A 84 11.94 -4.73 -7.21
N PRO A 85 11.79 -4.09 -6.04
CA PRO A 85 12.91 -3.42 -5.38
C PRO A 85 13.97 -4.44 -4.97
N ALA A 86 15.24 -4.09 -5.17
CA ALA A 86 16.38 -4.96 -4.83
C ALA A 86 16.64 -5.06 -3.31
N THR A 87 16.08 -4.13 -2.53
CA THR A 87 16.31 -4.01 -1.09
C THR A 87 15.00 -3.91 -0.31
N THR A 88 15.03 -4.39 0.93
CA THR A 88 13.90 -4.46 1.88
C THR A 88 14.42 -4.08 3.28
N PRO A 89 13.59 -3.50 4.17
CA PRO A 89 12.19 -3.13 3.94
C PRO A 89 12.04 -1.88 3.05
N ILE A 90 10.88 -1.72 2.44
CA ILE A 90 10.51 -0.50 1.71
C ILE A 90 9.55 0.35 2.54
N ARG A 91 9.49 1.65 2.22
CA ARG A 91 8.48 2.57 2.77
C ARG A 91 7.32 2.71 1.81
N ILE A 92 6.10 2.72 2.34
CA ILE A 92 4.87 2.99 1.61
C ILE A 92 4.25 4.26 2.19
N ALA A 93 4.05 5.28 1.36
CA ALA A 93 3.21 6.43 1.70
C ALA A 93 1.84 6.27 1.05
N VAL A 94 0.78 6.54 1.80
CA VAL A 94 -0.60 6.51 1.34
C VAL A 94 -1.23 7.86 1.60
N ARG A 95 -1.75 8.48 0.54
CA ARG A 95 -2.48 9.74 0.61
C ARG A 95 -3.91 9.53 0.12
N LEU A 96 -4.88 9.94 0.91
CA LEU A 96 -6.29 10.00 0.57
C LEU A 96 -6.68 11.46 0.35
N THR A 97 -7.27 11.78 -0.79
CA THR A 97 -7.89 13.08 -1.03
C THR A 97 -9.38 12.98 -0.69
N GLN A 98 -9.86 13.81 0.22
CA GLN A 98 -11.26 13.89 0.62
C GLN A 98 -12.09 14.71 -0.39
N PHE A 99 -13.42 14.62 -0.31
CA PHE A 99 -14.35 15.34 -1.20
C PHE A 99 -14.21 16.87 -1.13
N ASP A 100 -13.76 17.40 0.01
CA ASP A 100 -13.51 18.83 0.23
C ASP A 100 -12.12 19.28 -0.26
N GLY A 101 -11.35 18.37 -0.88
CA GLY A 101 -10.00 18.59 -1.39
C GLY A 101 -8.91 18.51 -0.32
N SER A 102 -9.26 18.29 0.95
CA SER A 102 -8.26 18.05 2.01
C SER A 102 -7.58 16.69 1.82
N THR A 103 -6.36 16.54 2.33
CA THR A 103 -5.59 15.30 2.20
C THR A 103 -5.21 14.74 3.56
N ILE A 104 -5.40 13.43 3.72
CA ILE A 104 -4.88 12.66 4.85
C ILE A 104 -3.76 11.78 4.33
N GLU A 105 -2.62 11.77 5.03
CA GLU A 105 -1.45 10.98 4.66
C GLU A 105 -0.99 10.10 5.82
N THR A 106 -0.51 8.90 5.50
CA THR A 106 0.10 7.98 6.45
C THR A 106 1.20 7.16 5.78
N GLU A 107 2.08 6.59 6.60
CA GLU A 107 3.22 5.80 6.15
C GLU A 107 3.26 4.43 6.83
N ALA A 108 3.76 3.43 6.11
CA ALA A 108 4.01 2.09 6.65
C ALA A 108 5.32 1.51 6.11
N ILE A 109 5.91 0.61 6.88
CA ILE A 109 7.07 -0.18 6.47
C ILE A 109 6.57 -1.53 5.96
N ALA A 110 6.89 -1.87 4.70
CA ALA A 110 6.55 -3.16 4.11
C ALA A 110 7.82 -4.01 3.92
N LYS A 111 7.73 -5.29 4.30
CA LYS A 111 8.76 -6.28 3.99
C LYS A 111 8.36 -7.02 2.72
N LEU A 112 9.33 -7.29 1.87
CA LEU A 112 9.14 -8.24 0.78
C LEU A 112 9.17 -9.65 1.36
N ASP A 113 8.00 -10.28 1.48
CA ASP A 113 7.90 -11.70 1.79
C ASP A 113 8.07 -12.48 0.47
N SER A 114 9.16 -13.23 0.35
CA SER A 114 9.26 -14.25 -0.68
C SER A 114 8.22 -15.32 -0.39
N THR A 115 7.26 -15.53 -1.29
CA THR A 115 6.39 -16.71 -1.29
C THR A 115 7.23 -17.95 -1.59
N SER A 116 8.01 -18.39 -0.61
CA SER A 116 8.54 -19.75 -0.57
C SER A 116 7.43 -20.64 -0.02
N GLU A 117 6.55 -21.14 -0.89
CA GLU A 117 5.70 -22.29 -0.54
C GLU A 117 6.61 -23.50 -0.27
N LYS A 118 7.04 -23.68 0.98
CA LYS A 118 7.47 -24.98 1.48
C LYS A 118 6.23 -25.80 1.77
N ASN A 119 5.73 -26.50 0.76
CA ASN A 119 4.94 -27.71 0.96
C ASN A 119 5.89 -28.91 1.04
N GLN A 120 6.16 -29.37 2.26
CA GLN A 120 6.48 -30.78 2.57
C GLN A 120 5.76 -31.18 3.86
#